data_AF-A0A1J5QA16-F1
#
_entry.id   AF-A0A1J5QA16-F1
#
_cell.length_a   1.000
_cell.length_b   1.000
_cell.length_c   1.000
_cell.angle_alpha   90.00
_cell.angle_beta   90.00
_cell.angle_gamma   90.00
#
_symmetry.space_group_name_H-M   'P 1'
#
loop_
_entity.id
_entity.type
_entity.pdbx_description
1 polymer ?
#
loop_
_entity_poly.entity_id
_entity_poly.type
_entity_poly.pdbx_seq_one_letter_code
_entity_poly.pdbx_strand_id
1 'polypeptide(L)'
;MNQENKVLGCVDQSHFADFVADYAAWAAQRMDAPLEFLHVIDRHPEIGSGKDHSGAIGIDAQETLLKQLTEEEEVRTKAERERGRMFLNRLRERALAAGAESVDVRQRHGELAAAGEWAPST
;
A
#
# COMPACT_ATOMS: atom_id res chain seq x y z
N MET A 1 -23.37 6.95 -1.16
CA MET A 1 -22.01 7.17 -0.62
C MET A 1 -21.84 8.66 -0.47
N ASN A 2 -21.69 9.17 0.75
CA ASN A 2 -21.34 10.57 0.96
C ASN A 2 -19.99 10.82 0.29
N GLN A 3 -19.96 11.61 -0.79
CA GLN A 3 -18.73 12.17 -1.31
C GLN A 3 -18.35 13.33 -0.39
N GLU A 4 -17.66 13.01 0.70
CA GLU A 4 -16.94 14.03 1.46
C GLU A 4 -15.71 14.42 0.64
N ASN A 5 -15.64 15.70 0.29
CA ASN A 5 -14.45 16.27 -0.35
C ASN A 5 -13.28 16.14 0.62
N LYS A 6 -12.31 15.29 0.27
CA LYS A 6 -11.11 15.04 1.08
C LYS A 6 -9.87 15.14 0.23
N VAL A 7 -8.76 15.51 0.86
CA VAL A 7 -7.44 15.46 0.25
C VAL A 7 -6.93 14.03 0.34
N LEU A 8 -6.53 13.47 -0.80
CA LEU A 8 -5.93 12.14 -0.88
C LEU A 8 -4.43 12.26 -1.17
N GLY A 9 -3.60 11.88 -0.22
CA GLY A 9 -2.14 11.79 -0.38
C GLY A 9 -1.73 10.37 -0.74
N CYS A 10 -1.48 10.09 -2.02
CA CYS A 10 -0.92 8.81 -2.45
C CYS A 10 0.58 8.79 -2.19
N VAL A 11 1.04 7.78 -1.44
CA VAL A 11 2.43 7.71 -0.96
C VAL A 11 3.02 6.32 -1.19
N ASP A 12 4.29 6.30 -1.55
CA ASP A 12 5.15 5.13 -1.60
C ASP A 12 6.25 5.25 -0.52
N GLN A 13 7.07 4.22 -0.33
CA GLN A 13 8.16 4.28 0.67
C GLN A 13 9.39 5.05 0.17
N SER A 14 9.22 5.92 -0.83
CA SER A 14 10.31 6.79 -1.31
C SER A 14 10.56 7.95 -0.33
N HIS A 15 11.70 8.61 -0.51
CA HIS A 15 12.03 9.83 0.23
C HIS A 15 11.07 10.99 -0.09
N PHE A 16 10.27 10.90 -1.15
CA PHE A 16 9.30 11.94 -1.53
C PHE A 16 8.05 11.95 -0.65
N ALA A 17 7.76 10.87 0.06
CA ALA A 17 6.58 10.73 0.90
C ALA A 17 6.43 11.85 1.95
N ASP A 18 7.54 12.34 2.47
CA ASP A 18 7.55 13.41 3.46
C ASP A 18 7.08 14.74 2.85
N PHE A 19 7.51 15.05 1.62
CA PHE A 19 7.03 16.23 0.90
C PHE A 19 5.55 16.10 0.55
N VAL A 20 5.11 14.93 0.09
CA VAL A 20 3.69 14.67 -0.17
C VAL A 20 2.87 14.90 1.08
N ALA A 21 3.33 14.42 2.25
CA ALA A 21 2.64 14.64 3.50
C ALA A 21 2.54 16.13 3.88
N ASP A 22 3.63 16.88 3.72
CA ASP A 22 3.66 18.32 4.04
C ASP A 22 2.70 19.11 3.13
N TYR A 23 2.74 18.88 1.82
CA TYR A 23 1.87 19.57 0.87
C TYR A 23 0.41 19.15 1.00
N ALA A 24 0.14 17.87 1.28
CA ALA A 24 -1.22 17.39 1.50
C ALA A 24 -1.82 17.98 2.79
N ALA A 25 -1.04 18.09 3.86
CA ALA A 25 -1.45 18.75 5.10
C ALA A 25 -1.74 20.24 4.88
N TRP A 26 -0.88 20.95 4.15
CA TRP A 26 -1.12 22.34 3.77
C TRP A 26 -2.40 22.52 2.94
N ALA A 27 -2.61 21.64 1.96
CA ALA A 27 -3.77 21.68 1.09
C ALA A 27 -5.06 21.42 1.89
N ALA A 28 -5.06 20.41 2.76
CA ALA A 28 -6.18 20.05 3.62
C ALA A 28 -6.61 21.21 4.53
N GLN A 29 -5.64 21.88 5.17
CA GLN A 29 -5.90 23.07 5.99
C GLN A 29 -6.52 24.21 5.17
N ARG A 30 -5.99 24.46 3.97
CA ARG A 30 -6.46 25.57 3.13
C ARG A 30 -7.85 25.33 2.55
N MET A 31 -8.26 24.07 2.44
CA MET A 31 -9.56 23.66 1.92
C MET A 31 -10.57 23.35 3.02
N ASP A 32 -10.17 23.40 4.30
CA ASP A 32 -11.00 22.96 5.43
C ASP A 32 -11.58 21.55 5.19
N ALA A 33 -10.71 20.64 4.77
CA ALA A 33 -11.08 19.30 4.33
C ALA A 33 -10.25 18.23 5.05
N PRO A 34 -10.81 17.05 5.35
CA PRO A 34 -10.05 15.95 5.93
C PRO A 34 -8.97 15.43 4.97
N LEU A 35 -7.91 14.87 5.54
CA LEU A 35 -6.78 14.28 4.82
C LEU A 35 -6.80 12.76 4.98
N GLU A 36 -6.58 12.03 3.89
CA GLU A 36 -6.36 10.58 3.90
C GLU A 36 -5.04 10.25 3.20
N PHE A 37 -4.16 9.50 3.85
CA PHE A 37 -2.99 8.90 3.19
C PHE A 37 -3.30 7.50 2.67
N LEU A 38 -2.96 7.25 1.41
CA LEU A 38 -3.10 5.96 0.77
C LEU A 38 -1.73 5.40 0.39
N HIS A 39 -1.37 4.27 0.98
CA HIS A 39 -0.21 3.47 0.57
C HIS A 39 -0.66 2.17 -0.08
N VAL A 40 -0.12 1.88 -1.25
CA VAL A 40 -0.39 0.64 -1.98
C VAL A 40 0.80 -0.29 -1.85
N ILE A 41 0.56 -1.50 -1.33
CA ILE A 41 1.55 -2.58 -1.36
C ILE A 41 1.45 -3.23 -2.72
N ASP A 42 2.43 -2.93 -3.56
CA ASP A 42 2.55 -3.53 -4.88
C ASP A 42 2.95 -5.01 -4.72
N ARG A 43 2.15 -5.91 -5.29
CA ARG A 43 2.58 -7.29 -5.45
C ARG A 43 3.47 -7.31 -6.67
N HIS A 44 4.78 -7.15 -6.49
CA HIS A 44 5.68 -7.66 -7.52
C HIS A 44 5.48 -9.17 -7.56
N PRO A 45 5.00 -9.77 -8.67
CA PRO A 45 5.24 -11.18 -8.87
C PRO A 45 6.75 -11.30 -8.94
N GLU A 46 7.37 -11.84 -7.89
CA GLU A 46 8.76 -12.23 -7.98
C GLU A 46 8.87 -13.13 -9.21
N ILE A 47 9.53 -12.63 -10.24
CA ILE A 47 9.88 -13.38 -11.44
C ILE A 47 10.64 -14.58 -10.91
N GLY A 48 10.00 -15.75 -10.92
CA GLY A 48 10.48 -16.97 -10.27
C GLY A 48 11.91 -17.25 -10.67
N SER A 49 12.86 -16.83 -9.84
CA SER A 49 14.27 -17.09 -10.05
C SER A 49 14.60 -18.41 -9.37
N GLY A 50 14.58 -19.50 -10.13
CA GLY A 50 15.24 -20.71 -9.65
C GLY A 50 14.73 -22.03 -10.20
N LYS A 51 15.28 -22.41 -11.35
CA LYS A 51 15.57 -23.79 -11.78
C LYS A 51 14.41 -24.78 -11.78
N ASP A 52 13.87 -24.95 -12.97
CA ASP A 52 13.16 -26.15 -13.38
C ASP A 52 14.06 -27.40 -13.21
N HIS A 53 13.84 -28.14 -12.11
CA HIS A 53 14.36 -29.49 -11.89
C HIS A 53 13.22 -30.52 -11.89
N SER A 54 12.11 -30.23 -12.59
CA SER A 54 10.90 -31.06 -12.63
C SER A 54 11.08 -32.48 -13.20
N GLY A 55 12.28 -32.82 -13.70
CA GLY A 55 12.58 -34.14 -14.25
C GLY A 55 12.75 -35.28 -13.23
N ALA A 56 12.77 -35.04 -11.92
CA ALA A 56 13.15 -36.10 -10.97
C ALA A 56 12.38 -36.18 -9.63
N ILE A 57 11.39 -35.33 -9.32
CA ILE A 57 10.88 -35.27 -7.95
C ILE A 57 9.40 -35.66 -7.84
N GLY A 58 9.16 -36.76 -7.13
CA GLY A 58 7.84 -37.33 -6.87
C GLY A 58 6.90 -36.36 -6.15
N ILE A 59 5.61 -36.67 -6.21
CA ILE A 59 4.46 -35.88 -5.76
C ILE A 59 4.67 -35.23 -4.37
N ASP A 60 5.37 -35.91 -3.45
CA ASP A 60 5.67 -35.41 -2.10
C ASP A 60 6.57 -34.16 -2.06
N ALA A 61 7.46 -33.98 -3.04
CA ALA A 61 8.35 -32.83 -3.08
C ALA A 61 7.71 -31.58 -3.68
N GLN A 62 6.75 -31.76 -4.60
CA GLN A 62 5.95 -30.65 -5.11
C GLN A 62 5.09 -30.07 -3.98
N GLU A 63 4.47 -30.92 -3.17
CA GLU A 63 3.67 -30.49 -2.02
C GLU A 63 4.53 -29.81 -0.95
N THR A 64 5.72 -30.36 -0.67
CA THR A 64 6.68 -29.75 0.26
C THR A 64 7.16 -28.37 -0.22
N LEU A 65 7.46 -28.22 -1.52
CA LEU A 65 7.89 -26.95 -2.11
C LEU A 65 6.77 -25.91 -2.12
N LEU A 66 5.55 -26.32 -2.51
CA LEU A 66 4.38 -25.44 -2.47
C LEU A 66 4.10 -24.95 -1.06
N LYS A 67 4.21 -25.83 -0.06
CA LYS A 67 4.05 -25.48 1.35
C LYS A 67 5.11 -24.49 1.82
N GLN A 68 6.38 -24.72 1.50
CA GLN A 68 7.48 -23.80 1.83
C GLN A 68 7.28 -22.42 1.20
N LEU A 69 6.95 -22.37 -0.10
CA LEU A 69 6.64 -21.13 -0.80
C LEU A 69 5.45 -20.40 -0.16
N THR A 70 4.40 -21.14 0.24
CA THR A 70 3.22 -20.55 0.88
C THR A 70 3.55 -19.96 2.25
N GLU A 71 4.32 -20.66 3.07
CA GLU A 71 4.74 -20.17 4.40
C GLU A 71 5.63 -18.93 4.29
N GLU A 72 6.56 -18.90 3.32
CA GLU A 72 7.43 -17.75 3.06
C GLU A 72 6.64 -16.52 2.56
N GLU A 73 5.68 -16.73 1.65
CA GLU A 73 4.76 -15.69 1.17
C GLU A 73 3.93 -15.08 2.31
N GLU A 74 3.43 -15.90 3.22
CA GLU A 74 2.62 -15.44 4.36
C GLU A 74 3.44 -14.56 5.32
N VAL A 75 4.66 -15.00 5.65
CA VAL A 75 5.57 -14.24 6.51
C VAL A 75 5.96 -12.91 5.85
N ARG A 76 6.31 -12.93 4.56
CA ARG A 76 6.65 -11.73 3.79
C ARG A 76 5.48 -10.74 3.74
N THR A 77 4.30 -11.21 3.35
CA THR A 77 3.09 -10.37 3.25
C THR A 77 2.76 -9.70 4.60
N LYS A 78 2.91 -10.43 5.71
CA LYS A 78 2.67 -9.88 7.05
C LYS A 78 3.69 -8.80 7.43
N ALA A 79 4.97 -9.01 7.11
CA ALA A 79 6.02 -8.03 7.37
C ALA A 79 5.83 -6.75 6.55
N GLU A 80 5.45 -6.85 5.28
CA GLU A 80 5.17 -5.70 4.41
C GLU A 80 3.97 -4.87 4.89
N ARG A 81 2.90 -5.55 5.31
CA ARG A 81 1.73 -4.91 5.94
C ARG A 81 2.15 -4.06 7.14
N GLU A 82 2.91 -4.66 8.03
CA GLU A 82 3.33 -4.00 9.27
C GLU A 82 4.26 -2.81 8.99
N ARG A 83 5.20 -2.95 8.05
CA ARG A 83 6.05 -1.84 7.59
C ARG A 83 5.23 -0.70 7.01
N GLY A 84 4.29 -0.99 6.12
CA GLY A 84 3.44 0.05 5.54
C GLY A 84 2.51 0.71 6.55
N ARG A 85 2.05 -0.02 7.58
CA ARG A 85 1.28 0.54 8.70
C ARG A 85 2.11 1.53 9.52
N MET A 86 3.33 1.15 9.89
CA MET A 86 4.26 2.06 10.59
C MET A 86 4.60 3.29 9.74
N PHE A 87 4.85 3.09 8.46
CA PHE A 87 5.11 4.17 7.51
C PHE A 87 3.95 5.17 7.41
N LEU A 88 2.71 4.69 7.25
CA LEU A 88 1.52 5.54 7.20
C LEU A 88 1.30 6.29 8.52
N ASN A 89 1.50 5.63 9.66
CA ASN A 89 1.38 6.28 10.97
C ASN A 89 2.37 7.42 11.16
N ARG A 90 3.62 7.25 10.70
CA ARG A 90 4.63 8.33 10.72
C ARG A 90 4.19 9.55 9.92
N LEU A 91 3.60 9.34 8.73
CA LEU A 91 3.10 10.44 7.90
C LEU A 91 1.87 11.10 8.54
N ARG A 92 0.99 10.32 9.17
CA ARG A 92 -0.15 10.83 9.93
C ARG A 92 0.32 11.76 11.04
N GLU A 93 1.27 11.33 11.86
CA GLU A 93 1.84 12.14 12.95
C GLU A 93 2.47 13.43 12.42
N ARG A 94 3.21 13.35 11.31
CA ARG A 94 3.80 14.51 10.64
C ARG A 94 2.74 15.51 10.17
N ALA A 95 1.67 15.04 9.52
CA ALA A 95 0.59 15.90 9.05
C ALA A 95 -0.19 16.56 10.18
N LEU A 96 -0.46 15.82 11.27
CA LEU A 96 -1.07 16.38 12.48
C LEU A 96 -0.17 17.47 13.10
N ALA A 97 1.14 17.22 13.19
CA ALA A 97 2.10 18.21 13.69
C ALA A 97 2.21 19.46 12.78
N ALA A 98 1.92 19.31 11.48
CA ALA A 98 1.85 20.41 10.52
C ALA A 98 0.52 21.17 10.55
N GLY A 99 -0.45 20.77 11.38
CA GLY A 99 -1.72 21.48 11.58
C GLY A 99 -2.94 20.90 10.87
N ALA A 100 -2.86 19.70 10.26
CA ALA A 100 -4.05 19.04 9.73
C ALA A 100 -4.98 18.59 10.88
N GLU A 101 -6.28 18.89 10.79
CA GLU A 101 -7.24 18.59 11.87
C GLU A 101 -7.67 17.13 11.93
N SER A 102 -7.94 16.54 10.76
CA SER A 102 -8.35 15.14 10.62
C SER A 102 -7.48 14.45 9.59
N VAL A 103 -6.79 13.40 10.03
CA VAL A 103 -5.88 12.61 9.18
C VAL A 103 -6.17 11.12 9.36
N ASP A 104 -6.67 10.51 8.29
CA ASP A 104 -6.88 9.08 8.16
C ASP A 104 -5.75 8.42 7.35
N VAL A 105 -5.62 7.10 7.52
CA VAL A 105 -4.65 6.30 6.78
C VAL A 105 -5.30 5.05 6.22
N ARG A 106 -4.91 4.68 5.00
CA ARG A 106 -5.40 3.49 4.32
C ARG A 106 -4.26 2.77 3.64
N GLN A 107 -4.20 1.46 3.86
CA GLN A 107 -3.31 0.57 3.14
C GLN A 107 -4.15 -0.29 2.18
N ARG A 108 -3.72 -0.39 0.92
CA ARG A 108 -4.38 -1.24 -0.09
C ARG A 108 -3.41 -2.29 -0.63
N HIS A 109 -3.92 -3.49 -0.84
CA HIS A 109 -3.23 -4.56 -1.55
C HIS A 109 -3.70 -4.62 -3.00
N GLY A 110 -2.76 -4.76 -3.93
CA GLY A 110 -3.00 -4.85 -5.38
C GLY A 110 -2.37 -3.68 -6.13
N GLU A 111 -2.29 -3.77 -7.47
CA GLU A 111 -1.73 -2.70 -8.29
C GLU A 111 -2.56 -1.41 -8.17
N LEU A 112 -1.90 -0.26 -8.26
CA LEU A 112 -2.56 1.02 -8.51
C LEU A 112 -3.23 0.93 -9.89
N ALA A 113 -4.52 0.58 -9.94
CA ALA A 113 -5.29 0.73 -11.16
C ALA A 113 -5.18 2.21 -11.57
N ALA A 114 -4.70 2.46 -12.80
CA ALA A 114 -4.64 3.79 -13.37
C ALA A 114 -6.00 4.47 -13.18
N ALA A 115 -6.01 5.72 -12.72
CA ALA A 115 -7.23 6.51 -12.61
C ALA A 115 -7.84 6.67 -14.01
N GLY A 116 -8.75 5.77 -14.37
CA GLY A 116 -9.25 5.64 -15.73
C GLY A 116 -10.38 4.62 -15.79
N GLU A 117 -11.52 4.99 -15.21
CA GLU A 117 -12.88 4.74 -15.69
C GLU A 117 -13.86 5.06 -14.56
N TRP A 118 -14.09 6.36 -14.35
CA TRP A 118 -15.33 6.82 -13.76
C TRP A 118 -16.40 6.72 -14.86
N ALA A 119 -17.13 5.60 -14.90
CA ALA A 119 -18.36 5.50 -15.66
C ALA A 119 -19.52 5.97 -14.76
N PRO A 120 -20.15 7.12 -15.03
CA PRO A 120 -21.37 7.49 -14.34
C PRO A 120 -22.49 6.54 -14.78
N SER A 121 -22.99 5.73 -13.85
CA SER A 121 -24.26 5.02 -14.03
C SER A 121 -25.37 6.07 -14.08
N THR A 122 -26.09 6.11 -15.20
CA THR A 122 -27.37 6.80 -15.35
C THR A 122 -28.43 6.17 -14.43
#